data_AF-A0A800CIX3-F1
#
_entry.id   AF-A0A800CIX3-F1
#
_cell.length_a   1.000
_cell.length_b   1.000
_cell.length_c   1.000
_cell.angle_alpha   90.00
_cell.angle_beta   90.00
_cell.angle_gamma   90.00
#
_symmetry.space_group_name_H-M   'P 1'
#
loop_
_entity.id
_entity.type
_entity.pdbx_description
1 polymer ?
#
loop_
_entity_poly.entity_id
_entity_poly.type
_entity_poly.pdbx_seq_one_letter_code
_entity_poly.pdbx_strand_id
1 'polypeptide(L)'
;MKERKSHGFLWLLFLGGLLLTVSLMWPQPAAAQCGSSASSCKNCHEVQGEFPVNSDGTNWHEAHAFGDFCEFCHAGNVQATDKEGAHTGMEAPLDNIQASCGNCHAADLVERAGVYAAALGVEIGAGGGGGGGGGEPPAADDTSAPPSDSAASSA
;
A
#
# COMPACT_ATOMS: atom_id res chain seq x y z
N MET A 1 -16.23 65.73 -34.22
CA MET A 1 -16.38 64.25 -34.30
C MET A 1 -15.10 63.51 -33.89
N LYS A 2 -14.47 63.86 -32.75
CA LYS A 2 -13.17 63.27 -32.33
C LYS A 2 -13.22 62.56 -30.97
N GLU A 3 -14.18 62.94 -30.10
CA GLU A 3 -14.39 62.36 -28.76
C GLU A 3 -14.95 60.92 -28.74
N ARG A 4 -15.74 60.49 -29.74
CA ARG A 4 -16.35 59.14 -29.73
C ARG A 4 -15.33 57.99 -29.83
N LYS A 5 -14.12 58.27 -30.35
CA LYS A 5 -13.11 57.25 -30.60
C LYS A 5 -12.29 56.91 -29.34
N SER A 6 -12.10 57.86 -28.42
CA SER A 6 -11.43 57.62 -27.13
C SER A 6 -12.32 56.83 -26.17
N HIS A 7 -13.63 57.13 -26.13
CA HIS A 7 -14.57 56.39 -25.30
C HIS A 7 -14.76 54.94 -25.75
N GLY A 8 -14.76 54.67 -27.06
CA GLY A 8 -14.82 53.30 -27.58
C GLY A 8 -13.57 52.49 -27.23
N PHE A 9 -12.39 53.11 -27.26
CA PHE A 9 -11.14 52.46 -26.88
C PHE A 9 -11.07 52.15 -25.39
N LEU A 10 -11.50 53.09 -24.53
CA LEU A 10 -11.59 52.87 -23.08
C LEU A 10 -12.60 51.77 -22.72
N TRP A 11 -13.74 51.70 -23.42
CA TRP A 11 -14.73 50.64 -23.22
C TRP A 11 -14.21 49.25 -23.60
N LEU A 12 -13.42 49.15 -24.68
CA LEU A 12 -12.80 47.89 -25.09
C LEU A 12 -11.75 47.41 -24.07
N LEU A 13 -10.95 48.31 -23.50
CA LEU A 13 -10.03 47.96 -22.43
C LEU A 13 -10.76 47.52 -21.16
N PHE A 14 -11.87 48.16 -20.82
CA PHE A 14 -12.66 47.80 -19.65
C PHE A 14 -13.33 46.43 -19.81
N LEU A 15 -13.94 46.16 -20.96
CA LEU A 15 -14.52 44.86 -21.29
C LEU A 15 -13.46 43.76 -21.36
N GLY A 16 -12.30 44.04 -21.97
CA GLY A 16 -11.19 43.10 -22.04
C GLY A 16 -10.62 42.77 -20.64
N GLY A 17 -10.48 43.78 -19.79
CA GLY A 17 -10.09 43.60 -18.39
C GLY A 17 -11.11 42.77 -17.61
N LEU A 18 -12.41 43.05 -17.78
CA LEU A 18 -13.48 42.30 -17.13
C LEU A 18 -13.48 40.82 -17.57
N LEU A 19 -13.37 40.55 -18.87
CA LEU A 19 -13.29 39.18 -19.41
C LEU A 19 -12.07 38.42 -18.87
N LEU A 20 -10.91 39.07 -18.78
CA LEU A 20 -9.70 38.48 -18.20
C LEU A 20 -9.91 38.15 -16.71
N THR A 21 -10.49 39.07 -15.94
CA THR A 21 -10.76 38.84 -14.51
C THR A 21 -11.74 37.68 -14.28
N VAL A 22 -12.80 37.59 -15.08
CA VAL A 22 -13.76 36.48 -15.02
C VAL A 22 -13.10 35.15 -15.40
N SER A 23 -12.23 35.15 -16.42
CA SER A 23 -11.47 33.96 -16.82
C SER A 23 -10.50 33.49 -15.74
N LEU A 24 -9.86 34.41 -15.00
CA LEU A 24 -8.95 34.09 -13.90
C LEU A 24 -9.70 33.61 -12.64
N MET A 25 -10.97 34.00 -12.48
CA MET A 25 -11.85 33.51 -11.41
C MET A 25 -12.55 32.20 -11.76
N TRP A 26 -12.40 31.69 -12.98
CA TRP A 26 -12.99 30.42 -13.36
C TRP A 26 -12.30 29.30 -12.59
N PRO A 27 -13.00 28.53 -11.74
CA PRO A 27 -12.39 27.46 -10.98
C PRO A 27 -11.76 26.48 -11.96
N GLN A 28 -10.44 26.41 -11.96
CA GLN A 28 -9.74 25.30 -12.57
C GLN A 28 -9.92 24.10 -11.64
N PRO A 29 -10.07 22.88 -12.17
CA PRO A 29 -9.90 21.70 -11.33
C PRO A 29 -8.52 21.84 -10.67
N ALA A 30 -8.53 22.04 -9.36
CA ALA A 30 -7.33 21.86 -8.57
C ALA A 30 -7.02 20.38 -8.70
N ALA A 31 -6.06 20.01 -9.55
CA ALA A 31 -5.24 18.85 -9.26
C ALA A 31 -4.66 19.18 -7.89
N ALA A 32 -5.32 18.66 -6.85
CA ALA A 32 -5.04 19.05 -5.50
C ALA A 32 -3.53 18.95 -5.28
N GLN A 33 -2.98 19.86 -4.50
CA GLN A 33 -1.77 19.55 -3.76
C GLN A 33 -2.11 18.41 -2.80
N CYS A 34 -2.30 17.19 -3.31
CA CYS A 34 -2.27 15.96 -2.55
C CYS A 34 -0.88 15.94 -1.94
N GLY A 35 -0.79 16.45 -0.71
CA GLY A 35 0.39 17.13 -0.21
C GLY A 35 1.63 16.27 -0.34
N SER A 36 2.55 16.63 -1.23
CA SER A 36 3.95 16.19 -1.36
C SER A 36 4.29 14.68 -1.22
N SER A 37 3.32 13.80 -1.04
CA SER A 37 3.49 12.45 -0.50
C SER A 37 2.39 11.46 -0.89
N ALA A 38 1.32 11.90 -1.57
CA ALA A 38 0.26 10.99 -1.99
C ALA A 38 0.65 10.28 -3.29
N SER A 39 0.69 8.96 -3.28
CA SER A 39 0.91 8.10 -4.43
C SER A 39 -0.15 8.30 -5.50
N SER A 40 0.21 7.96 -6.75
CA SER A 40 -0.76 7.85 -7.84
C SER A 40 -1.92 6.91 -7.49
N CYS A 41 -1.65 5.85 -6.72
CA CYS A 41 -2.65 4.89 -6.24
C CYS A 41 -3.73 5.61 -5.41
N LYS A 42 -3.35 6.30 -4.33
CA LYS A 42 -4.30 6.99 -3.45
C LYS A 42 -5.03 8.13 -4.13
N ASN A 43 -4.36 8.84 -5.04
CA ASN A 43 -5.00 9.90 -5.81
C ASN A 43 -6.17 9.37 -6.66
N CYS A 44 -6.02 8.22 -7.31
CA CYS A 44 -7.10 7.65 -8.13
C CYS A 44 -8.13 6.88 -7.27
N HIS A 45 -7.66 6.01 -6.37
CA HIS A 45 -8.52 5.11 -5.62
C HIS A 45 -9.32 5.84 -4.53
N GLU A 46 -8.72 6.80 -3.84
CA GLU A 46 -9.32 7.41 -2.65
C GLU A 46 -9.78 8.85 -2.92
N VAL A 47 -8.95 9.68 -3.55
CA VAL A 47 -9.28 11.10 -3.78
C VAL A 47 -10.31 11.24 -4.90
N GLN A 48 -10.09 10.57 -6.03
CA GLN A 48 -11.05 10.53 -7.14
C GLN A 48 -12.17 9.51 -6.91
N GLY A 49 -11.95 8.53 -6.02
CA GLY A 49 -12.97 7.54 -5.64
C GLY A 49 -13.25 6.50 -6.71
N GLU A 50 -12.29 6.21 -7.60
CA GLU A 50 -12.46 5.21 -8.67
C GLU A 50 -12.63 3.79 -8.11
N PHE A 51 -11.92 3.48 -7.02
CA PHE A 51 -12.03 2.21 -6.30
C PHE A 51 -11.54 2.40 -4.86
N PRO A 52 -12.35 3.04 -3.99
CA PRO A 52 -11.97 3.38 -2.63
C PRO A 52 -11.95 2.15 -1.76
N VAL A 53 -10.84 1.93 -1.06
CA VAL A 53 -10.60 0.76 -0.22
C VAL A 53 -10.33 1.10 1.25
N ASN A 54 -9.93 2.33 1.56
CA ASN A 54 -9.71 2.71 2.97
C ASN A 54 -11.00 2.77 3.80
N SER A 55 -12.16 2.74 3.15
CA SER A 55 -13.48 2.79 3.80
C SER A 55 -14.43 1.70 3.30
N ASP A 56 -13.88 0.61 2.72
CA ASP A 56 -14.66 -0.50 2.17
C ASP A 56 -15.30 -1.41 3.25
N GLY A 57 -15.01 -1.16 4.53
CA GLY A 57 -15.55 -1.91 5.68
C GLY A 57 -14.91 -3.29 5.88
N THR A 58 -13.87 -3.62 5.11
CA THR A 58 -13.13 -4.88 5.25
C THR A 58 -12.03 -4.79 6.31
N ASN A 59 -11.66 -3.57 6.71
CA ASN A 59 -10.65 -3.20 7.70
C ASN A 59 -9.22 -3.68 7.40
N TRP A 60 -8.96 -4.46 6.34
CA TRP A 60 -7.61 -4.97 6.07
C TRP A 60 -6.68 -3.93 5.46
N HIS A 61 -7.20 -2.85 4.87
CA HIS A 61 -6.40 -1.74 4.35
C HIS A 61 -5.97 -0.72 5.42
N GLU A 62 -6.56 -0.74 6.62
CA GLU A 62 -6.43 0.34 7.60
C GLU A 62 -5.01 0.51 8.14
N ALA A 63 -4.32 -0.60 8.41
CA ALA A 63 -3.06 -0.61 9.13
C ALA A 63 -1.94 0.18 8.44
N HIS A 64 -1.99 0.33 7.12
CA HIS A 64 -0.96 1.02 6.33
C HIS A 64 -1.54 2.14 5.43
N ALA A 65 -2.86 2.33 5.43
CA ALA A 65 -3.52 3.41 4.69
C ALA A 65 -3.06 4.81 5.12
N PHE A 66 -2.65 4.98 6.38
CA PHE A 66 -2.17 6.26 6.91
C PHE A 66 -0.92 6.78 6.17
N GLY A 67 -0.07 5.86 5.69
CA GLY A 67 1.22 6.15 5.08
C GLY A 67 1.20 6.16 3.56
N ASP A 68 0.06 5.87 2.93
CA ASP A 68 -0.04 5.68 1.48
C ASP A 68 0.87 4.57 0.94
N PHE A 69 0.80 3.44 1.62
CA PHE A 69 1.68 2.29 1.42
C PHE A 69 1.07 1.21 0.53
N CYS A 70 0.19 1.62 -0.39
CA CYS A 70 -0.47 0.71 -1.33
C CYS A 70 0.55 -0.14 -2.11
N GLU A 71 1.66 0.46 -2.54
CA GLU A 71 2.70 -0.22 -3.31
C GLU A 71 3.44 -1.31 -2.53
N PHE A 72 3.49 -1.23 -1.20
CA PHE A 72 4.17 -2.27 -0.44
C PHE A 72 3.36 -3.58 -0.48
N CYS A 73 2.02 -3.51 -0.52
CA CYS A 73 1.19 -4.70 -0.65
C CYS A 73 0.95 -5.11 -2.10
N HIS A 74 0.86 -4.16 -3.02
CA HIS A 74 0.41 -4.39 -4.39
C HIS A 74 1.47 -4.15 -5.47
N ALA A 75 2.68 -3.73 -5.10
CA ALA A 75 3.70 -3.24 -6.01
C ALA A 75 3.15 -2.08 -6.90
N GLY A 76 3.58 -2.02 -8.16
CA GLY A 76 3.21 -0.95 -9.08
C GLY A 76 4.11 0.29 -9.00
N ASN A 77 3.72 1.34 -9.71
CA ASN A 77 4.49 2.57 -9.83
C ASN A 77 3.71 3.78 -9.29
N VAL A 78 4.03 4.17 -8.07
CA VAL A 78 3.40 5.30 -7.37
C VAL A 78 3.66 6.67 -8.00
N GLN A 79 4.60 6.76 -8.94
CA GLN A 79 4.97 8.02 -9.62
C GLN A 79 4.31 8.18 -10.99
N ALA A 80 3.69 7.13 -11.53
CA ALA A 80 3.03 7.21 -12.84
C ALA A 80 1.76 8.06 -12.77
N THR A 81 1.51 8.86 -13.80
CA THR A 81 0.32 9.74 -13.87
C THR A 81 -0.83 9.14 -14.67
N ASP A 82 -0.62 7.97 -15.26
CA ASP A 82 -1.63 7.21 -16.00
C ASP A 82 -1.82 5.81 -15.39
N LYS A 83 -3.01 5.24 -15.59
CA LYS A 83 -3.41 3.95 -15.01
C LYS A 83 -2.49 2.80 -15.44
N GLU A 84 -2.06 2.79 -16.70
CA GLU A 84 -1.28 1.68 -17.24
C GLU A 84 0.15 1.68 -16.67
N GLY A 85 0.78 2.85 -16.60
CA GLY A 85 2.04 3.04 -15.93
C GLY A 85 1.97 2.72 -14.44
N ALA A 86 0.91 3.15 -13.75
CA ALA A 86 0.75 2.92 -12.31
C ALA A 86 0.58 1.43 -11.97
N HIS A 87 -0.12 0.68 -12.82
CA HIS A 87 -0.39 -0.74 -12.61
C HIS A 87 0.70 -1.66 -13.18
N THR A 88 1.74 -1.11 -13.80
CA THR A 88 2.85 -1.92 -14.34
C THR A 88 3.58 -2.61 -13.19
N GLY A 89 3.64 -3.95 -13.24
CA GLY A 89 4.34 -4.76 -12.23
C GLY A 89 3.57 -4.91 -10.92
N MET A 90 2.25 -4.69 -10.92
CA MET A 90 1.43 -5.02 -9.74
C MET A 90 1.45 -6.52 -9.46
N GLU A 91 1.42 -6.84 -8.17
CA GLU A 91 1.36 -8.21 -7.65
C GLU A 91 0.09 -8.38 -6.80
N ALA A 92 -0.38 -9.62 -6.65
CA ALA A 92 -1.46 -9.87 -5.71
C ALA A 92 -0.92 -9.71 -4.27
N PRO A 93 -1.75 -9.23 -3.33
CA PRO A 93 -1.31 -9.07 -1.97
C PRO A 93 -0.84 -10.41 -1.40
N LEU A 94 0.26 -10.38 -0.66
CA LEU A 94 0.90 -11.53 0.00
C LEU A 94 1.60 -12.53 -0.94
N ASP A 95 1.70 -12.27 -2.25
CA ASP A 95 2.49 -13.10 -3.17
C ASP A 95 3.98 -13.09 -2.80
N ASN A 96 4.49 -11.93 -2.36
CA ASN A 96 5.89 -11.73 -1.99
C ASN A 96 6.04 -10.95 -0.67
N ILE A 97 5.75 -11.61 0.45
CA ILE A 97 5.82 -10.97 1.78
C ILE A 97 7.20 -10.39 2.10
N GLN A 98 8.29 -10.96 1.58
CA GLN A 98 9.63 -10.46 1.84
C GLN A 98 9.83 -9.07 1.22
N ALA A 99 9.39 -8.87 -0.02
CA ALA A 99 9.42 -7.56 -0.67
C ALA A 99 8.40 -6.61 -0.04
N SER A 100 7.20 -7.09 0.27
CA SER A 100 6.10 -6.28 0.78
C SER A 100 6.30 -5.77 2.21
N CYS A 101 6.85 -6.62 3.08
CA CYS A 101 6.85 -6.36 4.52
C CYS A 101 8.25 -6.42 5.12
N GLY A 102 9.16 -7.23 4.55
CA GLY A 102 10.42 -7.62 5.18
C GLY A 102 11.40 -6.48 5.48
N ASN A 103 11.28 -5.33 4.81
CA ASN A 103 12.10 -4.16 5.11
C ASN A 103 11.77 -3.50 6.46
N CYS A 104 10.53 -3.64 6.94
CA CYS A 104 10.09 -3.09 8.23
C CYS A 104 9.80 -4.19 9.25
N HIS A 105 9.33 -5.34 8.79
CA HIS A 105 8.89 -6.49 9.59
C HIS A 105 9.82 -7.68 9.40
N ALA A 106 11.13 -7.49 9.51
CA ALA A 106 12.08 -8.59 9.33
C ALA A 106 11.95 -9.68 10.41
N ALA A 107 11.65 -9.29 11.65
CA ALA A 107 11.60 -10.19 12.80
C ALA A 107 10.25 -10.91 12.95
N ASP A 108 9.17 -10.30 12.48
CA ASP A 108 7.78 -10.77 12.65
C ASP A 108 7.05 -10.94 11.31
N LEU A 109 7.80 -11.11 10.21
CA LEU A 109 7.29 -11.14 8.85
C LEU A 109 6.08 -12.07 8.66
N VAL A 110 6.25 -13.34 9.01
CA VAL A 110 5.25 -14.39 8.79
C VAL A 110 4.05 -14.19 9.73
N GLU A 111 4.30 -13.77 10.97
CA GLU A 111 3.23 -13.49 11.94
C GLU A 111 2.34 -12.35 11.46
N ARG A 112 2.93 -11.24 11.01
CA ARG A 112 2.20 -10.08 10.49
C ARG A 112 1.44 -10.41 9.21
N ALA A 113 2.09 -11.08 8.26
CA ALA A 113 1.46 -11.52 7.02
C ALA A 113 0.28 -12.47 7.28
N GLY A 114 0.39 -13.34 8.31
CA GLY A 114 -0.67 -14.27 8.70
C GLY A 114 -1.98 -13.61 9.08
N VAL A 115 -1.95 -12.40 9.67
CA VAL A 115 -3.16 -11.64 9.99
C VAL A 115 -3.94 -11.28 8.73
N TYR A 116 -3.24 -10.84 7.68
CA TYR A 116 -3.86 -10.51 6.39
C TYR A 116 -4.31 -11.75 5.62
N ALA A 117 -3.50 -12.81 5.65
CA ALA A 117 -3.84 -14.10 5.04
C ALA A 117 -5.16 -14.65 5.61
N ALA A 118 -5.33 -14.60 6.93
CA ALA A 118 -6.56 -14.99 7.61
C ALA A 118 -7.76 -14.11 7.24
N ALA A 119 -7.56 -12.78 7.15
CA ALA A 119 -8.62 -11.85 6.76
C ALA A 119 -9.08 -12.05 5.31
N LEU A 120 -8.15 -12.37 4.41
CA LEU A 120 -8.40 -12.56 2.98
C LEU A 120 -8.80 -14.00 2.61
N GLY A 121 -8.57 -14.98 3.51
CA GLY A 121 -8.80 -16.39 3.22
C GLY A 121 -7.84 -16.96 2.17
N VAL A 122 -6.60 -16.44 2.12
CA VAL A 122 -5.56 -16.85 1.16
C VAL A 122 -4.36 -17.44 1.89
N GLU A 123 -3.61 -18.30 1.20
CA GLU A 123 -2.31 -18.77 1.67
C GLU A 123 -1.22 -17.75 1.37
N ILE A 124 -0.20 -17.68 2.24
CA ILE A 124 0.95 -16.81 2.01
C ILE A 124 1.80 -17.37 0.87
N GLY A 125 2.14 -16.54 -0.12
CA GLY A 125 3.00 -16.91 -1.23
C GLY A 125 4.42 -17.30 -0.78
N ALA A 126 5.03 -18.26 -1.48
CA ALA A 126 6.30 -18.89 -1.11
C ALA A 126 7.54 -17.96 -1.11
N GLY A 127 7.39 -16.66 -1.41
CA GLY A 127 8.49 -15.69 -1.49
C GLY A 127 9.20 -15.36 -0.17
N GLY A 128 8.83 -15.97 0.98
CA GLY A 128 9.39 -15.60 2.29
C GLY A 128 9.50 -16.74 3.32
N GLY A 129 9.44 -18.00 2.91
CA GLY A 129 9.58 -19.15 3.82
C GLY A 129 11.03 -19.56 4.09
N GLY A 130 11.89 -18.62 4.48
CA GLY A 130 13.25 -18.92 4.97
C GLY A 130 13.20 -19.33 6.44
N GLY A 131 13.39 -20.62 6.72
CA GLY A 131 13.15 -21.25 8.01
C GLY A 131 13.85 -20.62 9.21
N GLY A 132 13.14 -20.67 10.34
CA GLY A 132 13.62 -20.36 11.68
C GLY A 132 12.81 -21.07 12.76
N GLY A 133 12.32 -22.29 12.48
CA GLY A 133 11.69 -23.16 13.46
C GLY A 133 12.74 -23.85 14.34
N GLY A 134 13.35 -23.10 15.27
CA GLY A 134 14.13 -23.64 16.37
C GLY A 134 13.23 -23.89 17.59
N GLY A 135 12.20 -24.72 17.43
CA GLY A 135 11.39 -25.20 18.55
C GLY A 135 12.05 -26.41 19.18
N GLU A 136 12.91 -26.17 20.18
CA GLU A 136 13.42 -27.19 21.09
C GLU A 136 12.22 -27.87 21.79
N PRO A 137 12.05 -29.21 21.73
CA PRO A 137 11.02 -29.88 22.51
C PRO A 137 11.37 -29.83 24.01
N PRO A 138 10.39 -29.68 24.92
CA PRO A 138 10.68 -29.75 26.35
C PRO A 138 11.22 -31.15 26.69
N ALA A 139 12.36 -31.17 27.39
CA ALA A 139 12.97 -32.38 27.93
C ALA A 139 11.95 -33.19 28.73
N ALA A 140 11.70 -34.42 28.29
CA ALA A 140 10.95 -35.40 29.05
C ALA A 140 11.86 -36.01 30.12
N ASP A 141 11.31 -36.09 31.34
CA ASP A 141 11.87 -36.64 32.56
C ASP A 141 12.72 -37.92 32.39
N ASP A 142 13.89 -37.89 33.03
CA ASP A 142 14.64 -39.07 33.44
C ASP A 142 13.79 -39.91 34.40
N THR A 143 13.23 -41.02 33.91
CA THR A 143 12.72 -42.07 34.79
C THR A 143 13.05 -43.46 34.23
N SER A 144 14.09 -44.04 34.83
CA SER A 144 14.27 -45.47 35.09
C SER A 144 14.38 -46.44 33.90
N ALA A 145 15.62 -46.73 33.50
CA ALA A 145 15.97 -48.00 32.85
C ALA A 145 16.07 -49.13 33.91
N PRO A 146 15.45 -50.30 33.70
CA PRO A 146 15.81 -51.53 34.43
C PRO A 146 17.09 -52.16 33.84
N PRO A 147 17.85 -52.93 34.63
CA PRO A 147 19.15 -53.48 34.21
C PRO A 147 18.99 -54.62 33.20
N SER A 148 19.88 -54.64 32.22
CA SER A 148 20.03 -55.70 31.23
C SER A 148 20.55 -57.00 31.87
N ASP A 149 19.81 -58.08 31.67
CA ASP A 149 20.25 -59.44 31.89
C ASP A 149 21.46 -59.78 31.01
N SER A 150 22.55 -60.23 31.63
CA SER A 150 23.62 -60.95 30.95
C SER A 150 23.70 -62.36 31.52
N ALA A 151 23.52 -63.31 30.61
CA ALA A 151 23.58 -64.75 30.83
C ALA A 151 24.93 -65.22 31.39
N ALA A 152 24.88 -66.23 32.26
CA ALA A 152 25.98 -67.16 32.47
C ALA A 152 25.45 -68.60 32.42
N SER A 153 25.76 -69.29 31.32
CA SER A 153 25.76 -70.75 31.24
C SER A 153 27.11 -71.28 31.72
N SER A 154 27.11 -72.34 32.53
CA SER A 154 27.80 -73.63 32.28
C SER A 154 28.36 -74.28 33.55
N ALA A 155 28.15 -75.61 33.59
CA ALA A 155 28.84 -76.66 34.34
C ALA A 155 28.53 -76.86 35.82
#